data_AF-A0A1B8TPR5-F1
#
_entry.id   AF-A0A1B8TPR5-F1
#
_cell.length_a   1.000
_cell.length_b   1.000
_cell.length_c   1.000
_cell.angle_alpha   90.00
_cell.angle_beta   90.00
_cell.angle_gamma   90.00
#
_symmetry.space_group_name_H-M   'P 1'
#
loop_
_entity.id
_entity.type
_entity.pdbx_description
1 polymer ?
#
loop_
_entity_poly.entity_id
_entity_poly.type
_entity_poly.pdbx_seq_one_letter_code
_entity_poly.pdbx_strand_id
1 'polypeptide(L)'
;MKLKEFIQEHKNDFNNETMSKEADVSFEKLLRKELHQPKKQKVISIKFISIAASIVIIFSVGFWYINSKKINVAQQQLMASLDADSAGKRLEGIYAFNDEYKKEDARIINRLIEIIHKDENANVKIATIDALLQFPSNEKIRKNLIVALEKENKPLVQIKLIKALSVLRENRAKKPLERIINDEQTYPIVKNNATLAMVEIKK
;
A
#
# COMPACT_ATOMS: atom_id res chain seq x y z
N MET A 1 41.55 4.24 77.29
CA MET A 1 41.65 5.65 76.87
C MET A 1 40.74 5.86 75.66
N LYS A 2 39.88 6.88 75.62
CA LYS A 2 39.03 7.12 74.44
C LYS A 2 39.87 7.79 73.34
N LEU A 3 39.68 7.39 72.08
CA LEU A 3 40.45 7.93 70.93
C LEU A 3 40.44 9.46 70.88
N LYS A 4 39.31 10.08 71.26
CA LYS A 4 39.16 11.52 71.33
C LYS A 4 40.08 12.16 72.39
N GLU A 5 40.23 11.54 73.55
CA GLU A 5 41.09 12.04 74.63
C GLU A 5 42.57 11.93 74.21
N PHE A 6 42.95 10.80 73.60
CA PHE A 6 44.30 10.56 73.09
C PHE A 6 44.72 11.58 72.00
N ILE A 7 43.86 11.81 70.99
CA ILE A 7 44.14 12.78 69.91
C ILE A 7 44.24 14.20 70.46
N GLN A 8 43.45 14.53 71.49
CA GLN A 8 43.41 15.86 72.07
C GLN A 8 44.64 16.15 72.94
N GLU A 9 45.17 15.14 73.63
CA GLU A 9 46.43 15.18 74.39
C GLU A 9 47.67 15.27 73.47
N HIS A 10 47.65 14.55 72.34
CA HIS A 10 48.74 14.51 71.36
C HIS A 10 48.56 15.46 70.17
N LYS A 11 47.66 16.45 70.27
CA LYS A 11 47.28 17.34 69.14
C LYS A 11 48.46 18.09 68.52
N ASN A 12 49.42 18.50 69.35
CA ASN A 12 50.61 19.22 68.89
C ASN A 12 51.57 18.32 68.09
N ASP A 13 51.57 17.02 68.38
CA ASP A 13 52.41 16.03 67.69
C ASP A 13 51.90 15.80 66.25
N PHE A 14 50.58 15.82 66.04
CA PHE A 14 49.97 15.69 64.71
C PHE A 14 50.05 16.96 63.85
N ASN A 15 50.07 18.15 64.46
CA ASN A 15 50.08 19.41 63.71
C ASN A 15 51.40 19.68 62.98
N ASN A 16 52.50 19.05 63.41
CA ASN A 16 53.82 19.18 62.79
C ASN A 16 54.17 18.04 61.83
N GLU A 17 53.31 17.02 61.74
CA GLU A 17 53.46 15.89 60.85
C GLU A 17 52.84 16.24 59.49
N THR A 18 53.67 16.53 58.49
CA THR A 18 53.23 16.58 57.10
C THR A 18 53.14 15.16 56.55
N MET A 19 52.11 14.86 55.78
CA MET A 19 51.97 13.56 55.13
C MET A 19 53.27 13.16 54.40
N SER A 20 53.73 11.92 54.57
CA SER A 20 54.97 11.46 53.92
C SER A 20 54.85 11.62 52.40
N LYS A 21 55.96 11.98 51.75
CA LYS A 21 56.01 12.18 50.30
C LYS A 21 55.51 10.93 49.54
N GLU A 22 55.80 9.75 50.06
CA GLU A 22 55.39 8.47 49.50
C GLU A 22 53.87 8.25 49.62
N ALA A 23 53.29 8.62 50.77
CA ALA A 23 51.86 8.57 50.99
C ALA A 23 51.11 9.58 50.11
N ASP A 24 51.68 10.77 49.92
CA ASP A 24 51.12 11.82 49.06
C ASP A 24 51.10 11.41 47.59
N VAL A 25 52.21 10.84 47.10
CA VAL A 25 52.30 10.29 45.74
C VAL A 25 51.35 9.10 45.55
N SER A 26 51.24 8.23 46.55
CA SER A 26 50.33 7.07 46.50
C SER A 26 48.87 7.51 46.51
N PHE A 27 48.54 8.50 47.34
CA PHE A 27 47.23 9.10 47.41
C PHE A 27 46.88 9.82 46.10
N GLU A 28 47.75 10.66 45.55
CA GLU A 28 47.57 11.28 44.23
C GLU A 28 47.33 10.23 43.13
N LYS A 29 48.09 9.14 43.15
CA LYS A 29 47.94 8.06 42.16
C LYS A 29 46.58 7.39 42.25
N LEU A 30 46.08 7.17 43.48
CA LEU A 30 44.73 6.65 43.71
C LEU A 30 43.65 7.68 43.36
N LEU A 31 43.88 8.96 43.68
CA LEU A 31 42.98 10.07 43.37
C LEU A 31 42.80 10.20 41.86
N ARG A 32 43.89 10.16 41.09
CA ARG A 32 43.87 10.21 39.62
C ARG A 32 43.20 8.97 39.02
N LYS A 33 43.35 7.80 39.66
CA LYS A 33 42.71 6.55 39.23
C LYS A 33 41.19 6.57 39.42
N GLU A 34 40.70 7.26 40.45
CA GLU A 34 39.26 7.33 40.77
C GLU A 34 38.56 8.57 40.18
N LEU A 35 39.13 9.78 40.29
CA LEU A 35 38.48 11.02 39.85
C LEU A 35 38.55 11.23 38.33
N HIS A 36 39.52 10.64 37.63
CA HIS A 36 39.77 10.88 36.21
C HIS A 36 39.86 9.59 35.40
N GLN A 37 38.81 8.76 35.45
CA GLN A 37 38.58 7.84 34.34
C GLN A 37 37.83 8.58 33.24
N PRO A 38 38.47 9.00 32.13
CA PRO A 38 37.70 9.35 30.95
C PRO A 38 36.98 8.08 30.53
N LYS A 39 35.66 8.03 30.73
CA LYS A 39 34.82 7.06 30.03
C LYS A 39 35.11 7.30 28.56
N LYS A 40 35.91 6.44 27.93
CA LYS A 40 36.16 6.45 26.49
C LYS A 40 34.82 6.11 25.82
N GLN A 41 33.95 7.10 25.71
CA GLN A 41 32.81 7.00 24.80
C GLN A 41 33.43 6.80 23.43
N LYS A 42 33.13 5.66 22.79
CA LYS A 42 33.53 5.41 21.42
C LYS A 42 32.84 6.47 20.56
N VAL A 43 33.54 7.58 20.33
CA VAL A 43 33.12 8.61 19.38
C VAL A 43 33.32 8.03 17.99
N ILE A 44 32.26 7.42 17.45
CA ILE A 44 32.24 7.05 16.04
C ILE A 44 32.34 8.37 15.27
N SER A 45 33.38 8.54 14.46
CA SER A 45 33.59 9.79 13.74
C SER A 45 32.43 10.00 12.76
N ILE A 46 31.64 11.05 13.01
CA ILE A 46 30.46 11.45 12.22
C ILE A 46 30.80 11.55 10.72
N LYS A 47 32.07 11.82 10.37
CA LYS A 47 32.56 11.82 8.99
C LYS A 47 32.24 10.53 8.23
N PHE A 48 32.46 9.34 8.81
CA PHE A 48 32.12 8.08 8.12
C PHE A 48 30.62 7.82 8.05
N ILE A 49 29.86 8.22 9.08
CA ILE A 49 28.38 8.13 9.09
C ILE A 49 27.80 9.04 7.99
N SER A 50 28.35 10.24 7.81
CA SER A 50 27.91 11.21 6.80
C SER A 50 28.13 10.72 5.37
N ILE A 51 29.25 10.02 5.11
CA ILE A 51 29.56 9.43 3.81
C ILE A 51 28.60 8.27 3.50
N ALA A 52 28.40 7.35 4.44
CA ALA A 52 27.48 6.23 4.25
C ALA A 52 26.02 6.69 4.05
N ALA A 53 25.56 7.67 4.82
CA ALA A 53 24.22 8.24 4.66
C ALA A 53 24.03 8.88 3.27
N SER A 54 25.05 9.55 2.75
CA SER A 54 25.00 10.16 1.41
C SER A 54 24.86 9.11 0.32
N ILE A 55 25.62 8.01 0.42
CA ILE A 55 25.54 6.87 -0.51
C ILE A 55 24.13 6.25 -0.47
N VAL A 56 23.60 6.01 0.72
CA VAL A 56 22.24 5.46 0.90
C VAL A 56 21.19 6.38 0.29
N ILE A 57 21.26 7.70 0.50
CA ILE A 57 20.31 8.65 -0.10
C ILE A 57 20.36 8.60 -1.63
N ILE A 58 21.55 8.58 -2.23
CA ILE A 58 21.70 8.50 -3.70
C ILE A 58 21.10 7.18 -4.22
N PHE A 59 21.39 6.06 -3.57
CA PHE A 59 20.83 4.76 -3.95
C PHE A 59 19.32 4.71 -3.77
N SER A 60 18.78 5.24 -2.68
CA SER A 60 17.33 5.30 -2.43
C SER A 60 16.61 6.18 -3.46
N VAL A 61 17.16 7.35 -3.80
CA VAL A 61 16.59 8.24 -4.83
C VAL A 61 16.69 7.58 -6.21
N GLY A 62 17.83 6.97 -6.54
CA GLY A 62 18.00 6.23 -7.79
C GLY A 62 17.03 5.04 -7.91
N PHE A 63 16.88 4.26 -6.84
CA PHE A 63 15.93 3.14 -6.78
C PHE A 63 14.48 3.65 -6.91
N TRP A 64 14.12 4.73 -6.22
CA TRP A 64 12.80 5.34 -6.34
C TRP A 64 12.51 5.85 -7.76
N TYR A 65 13.49 6.50 -8.40
CA TYR A 65 13.38 6.97 -9.77
C TYR A 65 13.18 5.82 -10.78
N ILE A 66 13.98 4.75 -10.67
CA ILE A 66 13.87 3.56 -11.54
C ILE A 66 12.49 2.90 -11.39
N ASN A 67 12.03 2.70 -10.15
CA ASN A 67 10.71 2.08 -9.90
C ASN A 67 9.56 2.96 -10.42
N SER A 68 9.64 4.28 -10.22
CA SER A 68 8.61 5.21 -10.71
C SER A 68 8.53 5.22 -12.24
N LYS A 69 9.67 5.17 -12.94
CA LYS A 69 9.71 5.09 -14.41
C LYS A 69 9.12 3.78 -14.93
N LYS A 70 9.43 2.64 -14.29
CA LYS A 70 8.89 1.33 -14.67
C LYS A 70 7.36 1.31 -14.60
N ILE A 71 6.78 1.84 -13.52
CA ILE A 71 5.32 1.91 -13.34
C ILE A 71 4.68 2.75 -14.45
N ASN A 72 5.27 3.90 -14.80
CA ASN A 72 4.73 4.78 -15.83
C ASN A 72 4.69 4.12 -17.23
N VAL A 73 5.79 3.47 -17.63
CA VAL A 73 5.86 2.78 -18.93
C VAL A 73 4.85 1.63 -19.01
N ALA A 74 4.75 0.84 -17.94
CA ALA A 74 3.85 -0.30 -17.91
C ALA A 74 2.36 0.15 -17.97
N GLN A 75 2.01 1.24 -17.28
CA GLN A 75 0.68 1.87 -17.43
C GLN A 75 0.42 2.38 -18.84
N GLN A 76 1.42 2.96 -19.52
CA GLN A 76 1.27 3.45 -20.89
C GLN A 76 1.08 2.31 -21.89
N GLN A 77 1.80 1.20 -21.72
CA GLN A 77 1.63 0.00 -22.54
C GLN A 77 0.25 -0.63 -22.32
N LEU A 78 -0.20 -0.71 -21.06
CA LEU A 78 -1.54 -1.17 -20.74
C LEU A 78 -2.61 -0.32 -21.43
N MET A 79 -2.50 1.01 -21.33
CA MET A 79 -3.41 1.94 -22.02
C MET A 79 -3.43 1.70 -23.53
N ALA A 80 -2.25 1.60 -24.16
CA ALA A 80 -2.15 1.32 -25.59
C ALA A 80 -2.82 -0.01 -25.98
N SER A 81 -2.70 -1.05 -25.14
CA SER A 81 -3.39 -2.32 -25.36
C SER A 81 -4.91 -2.18 -25.23
N LEU A 82 -5.42 -1.42 -24.25
CA LEU A 82 -6.86 -1.15 -24.08
C LEU A 82 -7.45 -0.30 -25.22
N ASP A 83 -6.62 0.51 -25.87
CA ASP A 83 -6.98 1.36 -27.02
C ASP A 83 -6.79 0.68 -28.37
N ALA A 84 -6.22 -0.52 -28.40
CA ALA A 84 -5.90 -1.20 -29.64
C ALA A 84 -7.14 -1.54 -30.48
N ASP A 85 -7.00 -1.49 -31.81
CA ASP A 85 -8.08 -1.82 -32.73
C ASP A 85 -8.49 -3.30 -32.66
N SER A 86 -7.54 -4.19 -32.37
CA SER A 86 -7.82 -5.62 -32.28
C SER A 86 -8.40 -6.01 -30.92
N ALA A 87 -9.50 -6.78 -30.95
CA ALA A 87 -10.12 -7.31 -29.74
C ALA A 87 -9.15 -8.16 -28.90
N GLY A 88 -8.26 -8.90 -29.57
CA GLY A 88 -7.22 -9.70 -28.89
C GLY A 88 -6.27 -8.84 -28.05
N LYS A 89 -5.80 -7.70 -28.59
CA LYS A 89 -4.92 -6.79 -27.85
C LYS A 89 -5.63 -6.11 -26.69
N ARG A 90 -6.91 -5.75 -26.86
CA ARG A 90 -7.71 -5.23 -25.75
C ARG A 90 -7.88 -6.26 -24.64
N LEU A 91 -8.13 -7.52 -24.99
CA LEU A 91 -8.19 -8.62 -24.02
C LEU A 91 -6.86 -8.81 -23.27
N GLU A 92 -5.72 -8.79 -23.98
CA GLU A 92 -4.39 -8.84 -23.34
C GLU A 92 -4.24 -7.72 -22.30
N GLY A 93 -4.62 -6.49 -22.65
CA GLY A 93 -4.62 -5.35 -21.71
C GLY A 93 -5.53 -5.58 -20.50
N ILE A 94 -6.77 -6.03 -20.72
CA ILE A 94 -7.74 -6.28 -19.64
C ILE A 94 -7.21 -7.34 -18.65
N TYR A 95 -6.63 -8.43 -19.16
CA TYR A 95 -6.08 -9.46 -18.28
C TYR A 95 -4.81 -9.00 -17.54
N ALA A 96 -3.96 -8.21 -18.19
CA ALA A 96 -2.78 -7.62 -17.53
C ALA A 96 -3.15 -6.69 -16.36
N PHE A 97 -4.29 -5.98 -16.47
CA PHE A 97 -4.80 -5.13 -15.38
C PHE A 97 -5.11 -5.93 -14.10
N ASN A 98 -5.64 -7.14 -14.23
CA ASN A 98 -5.99 -8.02 -13.09
C ASN A 98 -4.75 -8.46 -12.29
N ASP A 99 -3.65 -8.74 -12.97
CA ASP A 99 -2.50 -9.39 -12.33
C ASP A 99 -1.51 -8.39 -11.70
N GLU A 100 -1.28 -7.25 -12.36
CA GLU A 100 -0.21 -6.31 -11.97
C GLU A 100 -0.72 -4.99 -11.36
N TYR A 101 -2.01 -4.65 -11.52
CA TYR A 101 -2.54 -3.32 -11.20
C TYR A 101 -3.71 -3.38 -10.21
N LYS A 102 -3.44 -3.86 -8.99
CA LYS A 102 -4.40 -3.82 -7.86
C LYS A 102 -4.75 -2.40 -7.39
N LYS A 103 -4.17 -1.36 -8.00
CA LYS A 103 -4.46 0.03 -7.67
C LYS A 103 -5.61 0.54 -8.52
N GLU A 104 -6.56 1.17 -7.86
CA GLU A 104 -7.71 1.85 -8.45
C GLU A 104 -7.27 3.11 -9.23
N ASP A 105 -6.61 2.94 -10.37
CA ASP A 105 -6.21 4.05 -11.23
C ASP A 105 -7.43 4.56 -12.01
N ALA A 106 -7.82 5.81 -11.73
CA ALA A 106 -9.00 6.43 -12.31
C ALA A 106 -8.97 6.45 -13.85
N ARG A 107 -7.79 6.58 -14.48
CA ARG A 107 -7.68 6.59 -15.95
C ARG A 107 -8.01 5.21 -16.52
N ILE A 108 -7.44 4.16 -15.93
CA ILE A 108 -7.69 2.77 -16.36
C ILE A 108 -9.17 2.42 -16.16
N ILE A 109 -9.73 2.77 -15.01
CA ILE A 109 -11.14 2.51 -14.72
C ILE A 109 -12.06 3.26 -15.69
N ASN A 110 -11.76 4.52 -16.01
CA ASN A 110 -12.54 5.25 -17.00
C ASN A 110 -12.50 4.57 -18.36
N ARG A 111 -11.32 4.08 -18.76
CA ARG A 111 -11.18 3.39 -20.03
C ARG A 111 -11.93 2.06 -20.08
N LEU A 112 -11.82 1.26 -19.02
CA LEU A 112 -12.60 0.03 -18.87
C LEU A 112 -14.11 0.33 -18.88
N ILE A 113 -14.57 1.41 -18.23
CA ILE A 113 -15.97 1.86 -18.29
C ILE A 113 -16.39 2.22 -19.72
N GLU A 114 -15.53 2.84 -20.52
CA GLU A 114 -15.85 3.10 -21.93
C GLU A 114 -15.99 1.80 -22.73
N ILE A 115 -15.12 0.82 -22.49
CA ILE A 115 -15.12 -0.49 -23.18
C ILE A 115 -16.43 -1.23 -22.93
N ILE A 116 -16.88 -1.37 -21.68
CA ILE A 116 -18.17 -2.02 -21.37
C ILE A 116 -19.34 -1.37 -22.12
N HIS A 117 -19.34 -0.04 -22.27
CA HIS A 117 -20.43 0.66 -22.96
C HIS A 117 -20.34 0.58 -24.48
N LYS A 118 -19.13 0.69 -25.05
CA LYS A 118 -18.93 0.97 -26.48
C LYS A 118 -18.24 -0.12 -27.29
N ASP A 119 -17.57 -1.09 -26.67
CA ASP A 119 -16.82 -2.09 -27.43
C ASP A 119 -17.75 -2.99 -28.23
N GLU A 120 -17.45 -3.24 -29.49
CA GLU A 120 -18.28 -4.10 -30.32
C GLU A 120 -18.19 -5.58 -29.91
N ASN A 121 -17.04 -6.00 -29.35
CA ASN A 121 -16.75 -7.39 -29.05
C ASN A 121 -17.30 -7.81 -27.68
N ALA A 122 -18.21 -8.79 -27.68
CA ALA A 122 -18.84 -9.30 -26.47
C ALA A 122 -17.84 -9.87 -25.45
N ASN A 123 -16.79 -10.56 -25.91
CA ASN A 123 -15.79 -11.16 -25.01
C ASN A 123 -14.96 -10.09 -24.33
N VAL A 124 -14.61 -9.01 -25.05
CA VAL A 124 -13.92 -7.84 -24.47
C VAL A 124 -14.78 -7.21 -23.37
N LYS A 125 -16.08 -7.00 -23.62
CA LYS A 125 -17.01 -6.50 -22.59
C LYS A 125 -17.10 -7.42 -21.37
N ILE A 126 -17.22 -8.73 -21.59
CA ILE A 126 -17.31 -9.73 -20.52
C ILE A 126 -16.06 -9.73 -19.64
N ALA A 127 -14.87 -9.75 -20.25
CA ALA A 127 -13.60 -9.68 -19.52
C ALA A 127 -13.47 -8.35 -18.75
N THR A 128 -13.95 -7.25 -19.35
CA THR A 128 -13.96 -5.93 -18.70
C THR A 128 -14.85 -5.92 -17.45
N ILE A 129 -16.02 -6.57 -17.49
CA ILE A 129 -16.89 -6.69 -16.32
C ILE A 129 -16.16 -7.43 -15.18
N ASP A 130 -15.42 -8.50 -15.48
CA ASP A 130 -14.62 -9.22 -14.49
C ASP A 130 -13.50 -8.36 -13.90
N ALA A 131 -12.80 -7.59 -14.73
CA ALA A 131 -11.78 -6.65 -14.29
C ALA A 131 -12.37 -5.59 -13.34
N LEU A 132 -13.52 -5.03 -13.69
CA LEU A 132 -14.20 -4.02 -12.87
C LEU A 132 -14.72 -4.58 -11.53
N LEU A 133 -15.09 -5.87 -11.47
CA LEU A 133 -15.57 -6.53 -10.25
C LEU A 133 -14.52 -6.62 -9.14
N GLN A 134 -13.24 -6.44 -9.45
CA GLN A 134 -12.17 -6.40 -8.44
C GLN A 134 -12.23 -5.18 -7.54
N PHE A 135 -13.01 -4.17 -7.92
CA PHE A 135 -13.20 -2.93 -7.14
C PHE A 135 -14.66 -2.82 -6.67
N PRO A 136 -15.14 -3.76 -5.83
CA PRO A 136 -16.55 -3.88 -5.49
C PRO A 136 -17.10 -2.69 -4.69
N SER A 137 -16.24 -1.87 -4.09
CA SER A 137 -16.63 -0.66 -3.34
C SER A 137 -16.64 0.61 -4.18
N ASN A 138 -16.17 0.56 -5.44
CA ASN A 138 -16.14 1.73 -6.30
C ASN A 138 -17.55 2.05 -6.82
N GLU A 139 -18.09 3.16 -6.33
CA GLU A 139 -19.43 3.63 -6.65
C GLU A 139 -19.61 4.03 -8.12
N LYS A 140 -18.56 4.55 -8.78
CA LYS A 140 -18.57 4.89 -10.20
C LYS A 140 -18.73 3.63 -11.06
N ILE A 141 -18.02 2.56 -10.72
CA ILE A 141 -18.11 1.26 -11.40
C ILE A 141 -19.51 0.70 -11.25
N ARG A 142 -20.04 0.65 -10.02
CA ARG A 142 -21.41 0.16 -9.73
C ARG A 142 -22.47 0.87 -10.57
N LYS A 143 -22.45 2.22 -10.61
CA LYS A 143 -23.37 2.99 -11.44
C LYS A 143 -23.25 2.65 -12.92
N ASN A 144 -22.03 2.48 -13.42
CA ASN A 144 -21.81 2.18 -14.83
C ASN A 144 -22.22 0.77 -15.22
N LEU A 145 -22.07 -0.22 -14.34
CA LEU A 145 -22.59 -1.57 -14.57
C LEU A 145 -24.11 -1.58 -14.71
N ILE A 146 -24.83 -0.76 -13.92
CA ILE A 146 -26.29 -0.59 -14.06
C ILE A 146 -26.64 0.02 -15.42
N VAL A 147 -25.99 1.13 -15.79
CA VAL A 147 -26.23 1.80 -17.07
C VAL A 147 -25.93 0.88 -18.26
N ALA A 148 -24.89 0.06 -18.14
CA ALA A 148 -24.54 -0.92 -19.17
C ALA A 148 -25.64 -1.99 -19.28
N LEU A 149 -26.17 -2.48 -18.15
CA LEU A 149 -27.25 -3.47 -18.15
C LEU A 149 -28.51 -2.94 -18.86
N GLU A 150 -28.83 -1.66 -18.68
CA GLU A 150 -30.00 -1.03 -19.31
C GLU A 150 -29.87 -0.89 -20.84
N LYS A 151 -28.65 -0.85 -21.38
CA LYS A 151 -28.38 -0.57 -22.79
C LYS A 151 -27.90 -1.77 -23.58
N GLU A 152 -27.34 -2.77 -22.92
CA GLU A 152 -26.75 -3.93 -23.57
C GLU A 152 -27.84 -4.83 -24.15
N ASN A 153 -27.62 -5.28 -25.40
CA ASN A 153 -28.55 -6.13 -26.15
C ASN A 153 -27.98 -7.53 -26.41
N LYS A 154 -26.68 -7.75 -26.22
CA LYS A 154 -26.05 -9.06 -26.40
C LYS A 154 -26.37 -9.95 -25.19
N PRO A 155 -27.08 -11.07 -25.35
CA PRO A 155 -27.60 -11.85 -24.21
C PRO A 155 -26.52 -12.34 -23.24
N LEU A 156 -25.35 -12.75 -23.75
CA LEU A 156 -24.25 -13.22 -22.91
C LEU A 156 -23.64 -12.09 -22.07
N VAL A 157 -23.57 -10.87 -22.60
CA VAL A 157 -23.08 -9.70 -21.87
C VAL A 157 -24.11 -9.26 -20.83
N GLN A 158 -25.41 -9.26 -21.18
CA GLN A 158 -26.48 -9.01 -20.21
C GLN A 158 -26.42 -9.98 -19.02
N ILE A 159 -26.28 -11.29 -19.27
CA ILE A 159 -26.14 -12.30 -18.21
C ILE A 159 -24.92 -12.00 -17.32
N LYS A 160 -23.80 -11.61 -17.92
CA LYS A 160 -22.59 -11.27 -17.16
C LYS A 160 -22.82 -10.05 -16.26
N LEU A 161 -23.47 -9.01 -16.77
CA LEU A 161 -23.83 -7.80 -16.02
C LEU A 161 -24.80 -8.10 -14.87
N ILE A 162 -25.83 -8.92 -15.12
CA ILE A 162 -26.79 -9.37 -14.11
C ILE A 162 -26.06 -10.07 -12.97
N LYS A 163 -25.18 -11.04 -13.29
CA LYS A 163 -24.40 -11.77 -12.30
C LYS A 163 -23.47 -10.84 -11.51
N ALA A 164 -22.80 -9.92 -12.19
CA ALA A 164 -21.94 -8.93 -11.56
C ALA A 164 -22.72 -8.07 -10.53
N LEU A 165 -23.86 -7.53 -10.94
CA LEU A 165 -24.71 -6.72 -10.05
C LEU A 165 -25.30 -7.52 -8.89
N SER A 166 -25.58 -8.81 -9.10
CA SER A 166 -26.01 -9.72 -8.04
C SER A 166 -24.91 -9.97 -7.00
N VAL A 167 -23.69 -10.30 -7.45
CA VAL A 167 -22.50 -10.47 -6.58
C VAL A 167 -22.24 -9.20 -5.77
N LEU A 168 -22.40 -8.03 -6.39
CA LEU A 168 -22.25 -6.74 -5.74
C LEU A 168 -23.42 -6.36 -4.82
N ARG A 169 -24.49 -7.15 -4.76
CA ARG A 169 -25.76 -6.86 -4.07
C ARG A 169 -26.32 -5.48 -4.40
N GLU A 170 -26.27 -5.11 -5.67
CA GLU A 170 -26.59 -3.76 -6.12
C GLU A 170 -28.12 -3.54 -6.18
N ASN A 171 -28.70 -3.06 -5.08
CA ASN A 171 -30.13 -2.80 -4.94
C ASN A 171 -30.71 -1.87 -6.02
N ARG A 172 -29.91 -0.96 -6.58
CA ARG A 172 -30.37 -0.04 -7.63
C ARG A 172 -30.63 -0.75 -8.97
N ALA A 173 -30.11 -1.96 -9.15
CA ALA A 173 -30.35 -2.79 -10.33
C ALA A 173 -31.76 -3.40 -10.37
N LYS A 174 -32.54 -3.35 -9.28
CA LYS A 174 -33.87 -3.98 -9.20
C LYS A 174 -34.83 -3.55 -10.32
N LYS A 175 -34.91 -2.24 -10.60
CA LYS A 175 -35.77 -1.73 -11.68
C LYS A 175 -35.29 -2.17 -13.08
N PRO A 176 -34.00 -2.05 -13.43
CA PRO A 176 -33.47 -2.67 -14.65
C PRO A 176 -33.78 -4.16 -14.79
N LEU A 177 -33.57 -4.94 -13.72
CA LEU A 177 -33.83 -6.38 -13.73
C LEU A 177 -35.32 -6.69 -13.94
N GLU A 178 -36.21 -5.95 -13.30
CA GLU A 178 -37.66 -6.08 -13.48
C GLU A 178 -38.08 -5.81 -14.94
N ARG A 179 -37.50 -4.79 -15.58
CA ARG A 179 -37.76 -4.53 -17.01
C ARG A 179 -37.31 -5.70 -17.90
N ILE A 180 -36.14 -6.27 -17.64
CA ILE A 180 -35.62 -7.44 -18.37
C ILE A 180 -36.54 -8.66 -18.19
N ILE A 181 -37.06 -8.88 -16.98
CA ILE A 181 -37.97 -10.00 -16.70
C ILE A 181 -39.30 -9.85 -17.46
N ASN A 182 -39.84 -8.64 -17.48
CA ASN A 182 -41.16 -8.35 -18.06
C ASN A 182 -41.15 -8.08 -19.57
N ASP A 183 -39.99 -7.82 -20.18
CA ASP A 183 -39.87 -7.60 -21.62
C ASP A 183 -40.03 -8.90 -22.41
N GLU A 184 -41.07 -9.01 -23.22
CA GLU A 184 -41.34 -10.19 -24.06
C GLU A 184 -40.22 -10.54 -25.05
N GLN A 185 -39.44 -9.55 -25.49
CA GLN A 185 -38.35 -9.74 -26.44
C GLN A 185 -37.06 -10.25 -25.79
N THR A 186 -36.96 -10.18 -24.47
CA THR A 186 -35.78 -10.67 -23.74
C THR A 186 -35.71 -12.20 -23.79
N TYR A 187 -34.55 -12.73 -24.16
CA TYR A 187 -34.30 -14.18 -24.21
C TYR A 187 -34.59 -14.88 -22.87
N PRO A 188 -35.23 -16.08 -22.86
CA PRO A 188 -35.60 -16.77 -21.63
C PRO A 188 -34.44 -16.99 -20.64
N ILE A 189 -33.25 -17.28 -21.15
CA ILE A 189 -32.06 -17.47 -20.31
C ILE A 189 -31.65 -16.17 -19.57
N VAL A 190 -31.83 -15.01 -20.20
CA VAL A 190 -31.54 -13.71 -19.58
C VAL A 190 -32.58 -13.41 -18.50
N LYS A 191 -33.87 -13.65 -18.78
CA LYS A 191 -34.95 -13.53 -17.79
C LYS A 191 -34.70 -14.40 -16.56
N ASN A 192 -34.33 -15.66 -16.77
CA ASN A 192 -34.04 -16.58 -15.67
C ASN A 192 -32.89 -16.07 -14.78
N ASN A 193 -31.80 -15.57 -15.37
CA ASN A 193 -30.71 -14.98 -14.60
C ASN A 193 -31.15 -13.70 -13.88
N ALA A 194 -31.97 -12.85 -14.50
CA ALA A 194 -32.49 -11.64 -13.86
C ALA A 194 -33.41 -11.95 -12.66
N THR A 195 -34.29 -12.96 -12.81
CA THR A 195 -35.15 -13.45 -11.73
C THR A 195 -34.32 -13.99 -10.56
N LEU A 196 -33.28 -14.78 -10.83
CA LEU A 196 -32.37 -15.27 -9.79
C LEU A 196 -31.65 -14.11 -9.07
N ALA A 197 -31.11 -13.14 -9.83
CA ALA A 197 -30.45 -11.97 -9.24
C ALA A 197 -31.41 -11.13 -8.37
N MET A 198 -32.68 -11.00 -8.76
CA MET A 198 -33.70 -10.32 -7.95
C MET A 198 -33.94 -10.98 -6.59
N VAL A 199 -33.78 -12.30 -6.49
CA VAL A 199 -33.87 -13.04 -5.23
C VAL A 199 -32.60 -12.84 -4.41
N GLU A 200 -31.43 -12.91 -5.03
CA GLU A 200 -30.13 -12.78 -4.37
C GLU A 200 -29.89 -11.37 -3.80
N ILE A 201 -30.25 -10.31 -4.53
CA ILE A 201 -30.08 -8.91 -4.09
C ILE A 201 -31.00 -8.57 -2.90
N LYS A 202 -32.08 -9.33 -2.66
CA LYS A 202 -32.97 -9.14 -1.51
C LYS A 202 -32.40 -9.71 -0.20
N LYS A 203 -31.37 -10.56 -0.26
CA LYS A 203 -30.74 -11.21 0.89
C LYS A 203 -29.55 -10.42 1.43
#